data_AF-A0A090Z6E7-F1
#
_entry.id   AF-A0A090Z6E7-F1
#
_cell.length_a   1.000
_cell.length_b   1.000
_cell.length_c   1.000
_cell.angle_alpha   90.00
_cell.angle_beta   90.00
_cell.angle_gamma   90.00
#
_symmetry.space_group_name_H-M   'P 1'
#
loop_
_entity.id
_entity.type
_entity.pdbx_description
1 polymer ?
#
loop_
_entity_poly.entity_id
_entity_poly.type
_entity_poly.pdbx_seq_one_letter_code
_entity_poly.pdbx_strand_id
1 'polypeptide(L)'
;MYLGKKKKPSSKIRFSQFIQENWKFLRDEKYFTSEEKVFLTDLQCNVSMYSNAIVDDVKKKLPCALTIVTIAEVLKTSRPKVSRVVNSLIKKGVLAKSISGDFKDNQQAKDYVLFVNPNIIISGSKDDVSEHLVLQFKNVMSKNTVLSKLPIKLF
;
A
#
# COMPACT_ATOMS: atom_id res chain seq x y z
N MET A 1 35.04 20.58 -0.67
CA MET A 1 34.00 21.56 -1.03
C MET A 1 32.65 20.83 -1.08
N TYR A 2 31.83 20.93 -0.03
CA TYR A 2 30.49 20.33 0.01
C TYR A 2 29.48 21.33 -0.55
N LEU A 3 29.05 21.14 -1.81
CA LEU A 3 27.96 21.89 -2.41
C LEU A 3 26.63 21.30 -1.89
N GLY A 4 26.16 21.81 -0.76
CA GLY A 4 24.82 21.51 -0.26
C GLY A 4 23.77 22.03 -1.25
N LYS A 5 23.26 21.16 -2.13
CA LYS A 5 22.12 21.51 -2.99
C LYS A 5 20.93 21.87 -2.10
N LYS A 6 20.51 23.15 -2.12
CA LYS A 6 19.26 23.59 -1.49
C LYS A 6 18.13 22.68 -1.98
N LYS A 7 17.44 21.98 -1.05
CA LYS A 7 16.28 21.15 -1.38
C LYS A 7 15.23 22.02 -2.06
N LYS A 8 14.89 21.70 -3.31
CA LYS A 8 13.85 22.42 -4.06
C LYS A 8 12.52 22.32 -3.32
N PRO A 9 11.63 23.34 -3.36
CA PRO A 9 10.30 23.27 -2.73
C PRO A 9 9.49 22.05 -3.15
N SER A 10 9.69 21.56 -4.38
CA SER A 10 9.08 20.33 -4.90
C SER A 10 9.45 19.06 -4.13
N SER A 11 10.56 19.04 -3.38
CA SER A 11 10.95 17.88 -2.56
C SER A 11 10.02 17.65 -1.36
N LYS A 12 9.11 18.60 -1.05
CA LYS A 12 8.08 18.44 -0.01
C LYS A 12 6.79 17.82 -0.55
N ILE A 13 6.64 17.73 -1.87
CA ILE A 13 5.45 17.16 -2.49
C ILE A 13 5.51 15.65 -2.33
N ARG A 14 4.45 15.09 -1.75
CA ARG A 14 4.28 13.64 -1.60
C ARG A 14 3.43 13.14 -2.74
N PHE A 15 3.84 12.05 -3.35
CA PHE A 15 3.08 11.38 -4.39
C PHE A 15 3.27 9.87 -4.23
N SER A 16 2.26 9.13 -4.63
CA SER A 16 2.31 7.69 -4.81
C SER A 16 2.37 7.40 -6.29
N GLN A 17 3.25 6.50 -6.73
CA GLN A 17 3.46 6.19 -8.14
C GLN A 17 2.95 4.80 -8.47
N PHE A 18 2.35 4.69 -9.65
CA PHE A 18 2.09 3.43 -10.32
C PHE A 18 3.27 3.06 -11.20
N ILE A 19 3.75 1.81 -11.11
CA ILE A 19 4.72 1.27 -12.07
C ILE A 19 3.97 0.97 -13.37
N GLN A 20 4.16 1.82 -14.39
CA GLN A 20 3.30 1.84 -15.58
C GLN A 20 3.28 0.49 -16.32
N GLU A 21 4.44 -0.14 -16.48
CA GLU A 21 4.62 -1.43 -17.12
C GLU A 21 3.90 -2.54 -16.37
N ASN A 22 3.96 -2.52 -15.03
CA ASN A 22 3.25 -3.46 -14.18
C ASN A 22 1.73 -3.27 -14.28
N TRP A 23 1.25 -2.02 -14.25
CA TRP A 23 -0.19 -1.74 -14.39
C TRP A 23 -0.74 -2.05 -15.78
N LYS A 24 0.10 -1.95 -16.83
CA LYS A 24 -0.24 -2.45 -18.16
C LYS A 24 -0.38 -3.97 -18.15
N PHE A 25 0.64 -4.68 -17.68
CA PHE A 25 0.61 -6.14 -17.58
C PHE A 25 -0.59 -6.65 -16.77
N LEU A 26 -0.84 -6.08 -15.59
CA LEU A 26 -1.95 -6.48 -14.71
C LEU A 26 -3.33 -6.20 -15.32
N ARG A 27 -3.43 -5.21 -16.22
CA ARG A 27 -4.65 -4.93 -16.98
C ARG A 27 -4.87 -6.00 -18.04
N ASP A 28 -3.83 -6.38 -18.76
CA ASP A 28 -3.89 -7.39 -19.82
C ASP A 28 -4.25 -8.77 -19.23
N GLU A 29 -3.70 -9.09 -18.05
CA GLU A 29 -4.05 -10.28 -17.25
C GLU A 29 -5.42 -10.19 -16.54
N LYS A 30 -6.17 -9.09 -16.71
CA LYS A 30 -7.45 -8.82 -16.03
C LYS A 30 -7.39 -9.02 -14.52
N TYR A 31 -6.26 -8.69 -13.92
CA TYR A 31 -5.95 -9.04 -12.54
C TYR A 31 -6.85 -8.34 -11.51
N PHE A 32 -7.23 -7.08 -11.79
CA PHE A 32 -8.08 -6.27 -10.94
C PHE A 32 -9.50 -6.13 -11.49
N THR A 33 -10.48 -6.23 -10.61
CA THR A 33 -11.85 -5.78 -10.88
C THR A 33 -11.91 -4.25 -10.94
N SER A 34 -12.97 -3.69 -11.52
CA SER A 34 -13.16 -2.22 -11.54
C SER A 34 -13.20 -1.63 -10.14
N GLU A 35 -13.85 -2.33 -9.19
CA GLU A 35 -13.96 -1.89 -7.80
C GLU A 35 -12.60 -1.86 -7.08
N GLU A 36 -11.75 -2.87 -7.31
CA GLU A 36 -10.40 -2.89 -6.75
C GLU A 36 -9.53 -1.75 -7.30
N LYS A 37 -9.65 -1.43 -8.60
CA LYS A 37 -8.92 -0.30 -9.20
C LYS A 37 -9.37 1.03 -8.61
N VAL A 38 -10.68 1.22 -8.46
CA VAL A 38 -11.25 2.42 -7.81
C VAL A 38 -10.74 2.53 -6.38
N PHE A 39 -10.82 1.44 -5.61
CA PHE A 39 -10.33 1.40 -4.24
C PHE A 39 -8.86 1.78 -4.10
N LEU A 40 -7.99 1.22 -4.96
CA LEU A 40 -6.56 1.54 -4.98
C LEU A 40 -6.28 2.99 -5.39
N THR A 41 -7.08 3.52 -6.31
CA THR A 41 -6.95 4.91 -6.80
C THR A 41 -7.40 5.90 -5.73
N ASP A 42 -8.50 5.63 -5.03
CA ASP A 42 -9.01 6.50 -3.98
C ASP A 42 -8.07 6.52 -2.76
N LEU A 43 -7.49 5.37 -2.39
CA LEU A 43 -6.57 5.27 -1.25
C LEU A 43 -5.12 5.65 -1.54
N GLN A 44 -4.75 5.98 -2.79
CA GLN A 44 -3.36 6.29 -3.13
C GLN A 44 -2.79 7.45 -2.30
N CYS A 45 -3.64 8.41 -1.91
CA CYS A 45 -3.26 9.58 -1.11
C CYS A 45 -3.06 9.27 0.38
N ASN A 46 -3.49 8.07 0.81
CA ASN A 46 -3.33 7.53 2.16
C ASN A 46 -2.12 6.60 2.28
N VAL A 47 -1.37 6.35 1.20
CA VAL A 47 -0.17 5.50 1.25
C VAL A 47 1.01 6.31 1.78
N SER A 48 1.46 6.00 2.99
CA SER A 48 2.55 6.71 3.65
C SER A 48 3.90 6.42 3.00
N MET A 49 4.71 7.48 2.89
CA MET A 49 6.06 7.37 2.34
C MET A 49 6.93 6.42 3.19
N TYR A 50 7.81 5.67 2.53
CA TYR A 50 8.73 4.68 3.10
C TYR A 50 8.06 3.40 3.63
N SER A 51 7.06 3.51 4.50
CA SER A 51 6.41 2.33 5.05
C SER A 51 5.41 1.69 4.12
N ASN A 52 4.86 2.44 3.15
CA ASN A 52 3.80 2.02 2.25
C ASN A 52 2.53 1.53 2.97
N ALA A 53 2.34 1.97 4.22
CA ALA A 53 1.15 1.69 5.01
C ALA A 53 -0.01 2.60 4.59
N ILE A 54 -1.24 2.10 4.73
CA ILE A 54 -2.45 2.90 4.54
C ILE A 54 -2.77 3.63 5.85
N VAL A 55 -2.67 4.95 5.83
CA VAL A 55 -2.80 5.80 7.02
C VAL A 55 -3.79 6.94 6.83
N ASP A 56 -4.23 7.54 7.93
CA ASP A 56 -5.21 8.61 7.95
C ASP A 56 -4.72 9.90 7.26
N ASP A 57 -3.49 10.33 7.54
CA ASP A 57 -2.87 11.51 6.93
C ASP A 57 -1.35 11.35 6.80
N VAL A 58 -0.89 11.26 5.56
CA VAL A 58 0.53 11.11 5.20
C VAL A 58 1.41 12.31 5.59
N LYS A 59 0.82 13.42 6.04
CA LYS A 59 1.55 14.61 6.51
C LYS A 59 1.81 14.61 8.01
N LYS A 60 1.10 13.78 8.80
CA LYS A 60 1.29 13.71 10.25
C LYS A 60 2.67 13.14 10.58
N LYS A 61 3.25 13.61 11.69
CA LYS A 61 4.51 13.06 12.23
C LYS A 61 4.34 11.62 12.69
N LEU A 62 3.20 11.32 13.29
CA LEU A 62 2.77 9.99 13.73
C LEU A 62 1.38 9.71 13.15
N PRO A 63 1.32 9.19 11.91
CA PRO A 63 0.05 8.88 11.26
C PRO A 63 -0.54 7.59 11.84
N CYS A 64 -1.88 7.52 11.90
CA CYS A 64 -2.60 6.35 12.39
C CYS A 64 -2.94 5.42 11.23
N ALA A 65 -2.69 4.12 11.39
CA ALA A 65 -3.08 3.13 10.39
C ALA A 65 -4.60 3.08 10.24
N LEU A 66 -5.10 3.03 9.00
CA LEU A 66 -6.53 2.92 8.76
C LEU A 66 -6.99 1.46 8.82
N THR A 67 -8.04 1.22 9.59
CA THR A 67 -8.77 -0.04 9.63
C THR A 67 -9.83 -0.07 8.54
N ILE A 68 -10.40 -1.25 8.24
CA ILE A 68 -11.55 -1.40 7.34
C ILE A 68 -12.72 -0.45 7.72
N VAL A 69 -12.92 -0.18 9.02
CA VAL A 69 -14.00 0.74 9.48
C VAL A 69 -13.68 2.17 9.07
N THR A 70 -12.48 2.64 9.40
CA THR A 70 -12.09 4.02 9.10
C THR A 70 -11.88 4.24 7.61
N ILE A 71 -11.43 3.24 6.86
CA ILE A 71 -11.42 3.27 5.38
C ILE A 71 -12.85 3.46 4.83
N ALA A 72 -13.84 2.77 5.39
CA ALA A 72 -15.23 2.90 4.95
C ALA A 72 -15.78 4.30 5.18
N GLU A 73 -15.43 4.91 6.33
CA GLU A 73 -15.77 6.31 6.65
C GLU A 73 -15.09 7.29 5.68
N VAL A 74 -13.78 7.15 5.45
CA VAL A 74 -13.00 7.99 4.53
C VAL A 74 -13.56 7.93 3.11
N LEU A 75 -13.87 6.71 2.63
CA LEU A 75 -14.40 6.47 1.29
C LEU A 75 -15.93 6.67 1.20
N LYS A 76 -16.60 7.06 2.30
CA LYS A 76 -18.06 7.27 2.40
C LYS A 76 -18.86 6.09 1.83
N THR A 77 -18.48 4.88 2.22
CA THR A 77 -19.05 3.63 1.70
C THR A 77 -19.29 2.63 2.83
N SER A 78 -19.89 1.47 2.53
CA SER A 78 -20.19 0.45 3.55
C SER A 78 -18.97 -0.36 3.97
N ARG A 79 -18.88 -0.67 5.27
CA ARG A 79 -17.85 -1.55 5.85
C ARG A 79 -17.79 -2.94 5.19
N PRO A 80 -18.92 -3.63 4.89
CA PRO A 80 -18.87 -4.91 4.19
C PRO A 80 -18.23 -4.83 2.81
N LYS A 81 -18.49 -3.75 2.06
CA LYS A 81 -17.88 -3.53 0.74
C LYS A 81 -16.36 -3.39 0.86
N VAL A 82 -15.88 -2.52 1.76
CA VAL A 82 -14.44 -2.35 2.00
C VAL A 82 -13.80 -3.65 2.45
N SER A 83 -14.43 -4.37 3.39
CA SER A 83 -13.91 -5.65 3.86
C SER A 83 -13.75 -6.66 2.73
N ARG A 84 -14.73 -6.76 1.82
CA ARG A 84 -14.66 -7.66 0.66
C ARG A 84 -13.50 -7.28 -0.26
N VAL A 85 -13.35 -6.01 -0.59
CA VAL A 85 -12.29 -5.52 -1.48
C VAL A 85 -10.91 -5.72 -0.85
N VAL A 86 -10.73 -5.33 0.41
CA VAL A 86 -9.47 -5.50 1.15
C VAL A 86 -9.07 -6.98 1.20
N ASN A 87 -9.99 -7.88 1.57
CA ASN A 87 -9.69 -9.30 1.61
C ASN A 87 -9.36 -9.88 0.23
N SER A 88 -10.03 -9.42 -0.83
CA SER A 88 -9.69 -9.79 -2.21
C SER A 88 -8.26 -9.36 -2.57
N LEU A 89 -7.89 -8.11 -2.26
CA LEU A 89 -6.55 -7.58 -2.53
C LEU A 89 -5.46 -8.24 -1.69
N ILE A 90 -5.75 -8.64 -0.44
CA ILE A 90 -4.85 -9.45 0.38
C ILE A 90 -4.64 -10.82 -0.26
N LYS A 91 -5.71 -11.50 -0.70
CA LYS A 91 -5.62 -12.80 -1.37
C LYS A 91 -4.80 -12.71 -2.66
N LYS A 92 -4.92 -11.59 -3.39
CA LYS A 92 -4.10 -11.29 -4.56
C LYS A 92 -2.65 -10.94 -4.21
N GLY A 93 -2.33 -10.60 -2.97
CA GLY A 93 -0.98 -10.21 -2.60
C GLY A 93 -0.62 -8.77 -2.96
N VAL A 94 -1.65 -7.95 -3.19
CA VAL A 94 -1.56 -6.52 -3.48
C VAL A 94 -1.53 -5.73 -2.18
N LEU A 95 -2.27 -6.20 -1.18
CA LEU A 95 -2.18 -5.73 0.20
C LEU A 95 -1.61 -6.82 1.10
N ALA A 96 -0.98 -6.41 2.18
CA ALA A 96 -0.64 -7.30 3.29
C ALA A 96 -1.13 -6.70 4.60
N LYS A 97 -1.51 -7.58 5.52
CA LYS A 97 -2.01 -7.21 6.84
C LYS A 97 -1.02 -7.68 7.89
N SER A 98 -0.48 -6.76 8.68
CA SER A 98 0.33 -7.09 9.87
C SER A 98 -0.43 -6.71 11.11
N ILE A 99 -0.36 -7.54 12.14
CA ILE A 99 -0.94 -7.27 13.46
C ILE A 99 0.08 -6.43 14.24
N SER A 100 -0.35 -5.32 14.83
CA SER A 100 0.44 -4.66 15.88
C SER A 100 0.02 -5.25 17.24
N GLY A 101 0.97 -5.72 18.05
CA GLY A 101 0.70 -6.14 19.45
C GLY A 101 0.26 -4.92 20.28
N ASP A 102 -0.61 -5.02 21.29
CA ASP A 102 -0.59 -5.95 22.43
C ASP A 102 -1.87 -6.79 22.61
N PHE A 103 -1.73 -8.08 22.93
CA PHE A 103 -2.84 -9.02 23.23
C PHE A 103 -3.31 -8.95 24.70
N LYS A 104 -3.22 -7.79 25.35
CA LYS A 104 -3.38 -7.68 26.81
C LYS A 104 -4.61 -6.95 27.32
N ASP A 105 -5.59 -6.60 26.49
CA ASP A 105 -6.89 -6.16 27.01
C ASP A 105 -8.08 -6.51 26.12
N ASN A 106 -9.07 -7.13 26.75
CA ASN A 106 -10.18 -7.91 26.18
C ASN A 106 -11.28 -7.11 25.43
N GLN A 107 -10.99 -5.94 24.84
CA GLN A 107 -12.00 -5.19 24.05
C GLN A 107 -11.43 -4.34 22.89
N GLN A 108 -10.18 -4.50 22.48
CA GLN A 108 -9.63 -3.70 21.37
C GLN A 108 -9.85 -4.39 20.03
N ALA A 109 -10.49 -3.68 19.09
CA ALA A 109 -10.54 -4.07 17.69
C ALA A 109 -9.13 -4.44 17.26
N LYS A 110 -8.92 -5.66 16.72
CA LYS A 110 -7.60 -6.15 16.28
C LYS A 110 -6.82 -5.01 15.62
N ASP A 111 -5.80 -4.47 16.27
CA ASP A 111 -4.99 -3.41 15.68
C ASP A 111 -4.14 -4.06 14.59
N TYR A 112 -4.41 -3.68 13.34
CA TYR A 112 -3.64 -4.13 12.20
C TYR A 112 -3.35 -2.97 11.28
N VAL A 113 -2.22 -3.11 10.59
CA VAL A 113 -1.77 -2.18 9.58
C VAL A 113 -1.88 -2.86 8.22
N LEU A 114 -2.48 -2.15 7.27
CA LEU A 114 -2.50 -2.56 5.86
C LEU A 114 -1.33 -1.92 5.14
N PHE A 115 -0.55 -2.73 4.45
CA PHE A 115 0.56 -2.31 3.61
C PHE A 115 0.22 -2.56 2.15
N VAL A 116 0.65 -1.66 1.27
CA VAL A 116 0.50 -1.81 -0.18
C VAL A 116 1.79 -2.37 -0.77
N ASN A 117 1.67 -3.38 -1.62
CA ASN A 117 2.79 -3.95 -2.34
C ASN A 117 3.44 -2.87 -3.23
N PRO A 118 4.73 -2.54 -3.03
CA PRO A 118 5.38 -1.45 -3.75
C PRO A 118 5.60 -1.75 -5.24
N ASN A 119 5.51 -3.02 -5.66
CA ASN A 119 5.48 -3.38 -7.09
C ASN A 119 4.16 -2.99 -7.77
N ILE A 120 3.15 -2.59 -7.00
CA ILE A 120 1.85 -2.10 -7.49
C ILE A 120 1.77 -0.58 -7.31
N ILE A 121 1.90 -0.09 -6.08
CA ILE A 121 1.89 1.35 -5.76
C ILE A 121 3.02 1.63 -4.79
N ILE A 122 3.89 2.58 -5.09
CA ILE A 122 4.98 2.99 -4.21
C ILE A 122 4.87 4.46 -3.83
N SER A 123 4.96 4.75 -2.54
CA SER A 123 5.09 6.10 -2.00
C SER A 123 6.52 6.27 -1.46
N GLY A 124 7.38 6.92 -2.24
CA GLY A 124 8.80 7.08 -1.91
C GLY A 124 9.73 6.78 -3.07
N SER A 125 10.98 6.44 -2.74
CA SER A 125 12.00 6.09 -3.74
C SER A 125 11.85 4.65 -4.21
N LYS A 126 11.81 4.45 -5.52
CA LYS A 126 11.81 3.11 -6.14
C LYS A 126 13.12 2.35 -5.95
N ASP A 127 14.21 3.08 -5.69
CA ASP A 127 15.56 2.53 -5.53
C ASP A 127 15.87 2.17 -4.07
N ASP A 128 14.95 2.48 -3.14
CA ASP A 128 15.13 2.32 -1.69
C ASP A 128 13.82 1.80 -1.06
N VAL A 129 13.43 0.59 -1.45
CA VAL A 129 12.30 -0.12 -0.85
C VAL A 129 12.73 -0.68 0.51
N SER A 130 11.97 -0.36 1.55
CA SER A 130 12.30 -0.78 2.91
C SER A 130 12.30 -2.30 3.07
N GLU A 131 13.21 -2.80 3.90
CA GLU A 131 13.39 -4.24 4.15
C GLU A 131 12.11 -4.92 4.65
N HIS A 132 11.31 -4.26 5.50
CA HIS A 132 10.05 -4.85 5.98
C HIS A 132 9.04 -5.12 4.86
N LEU A 133 8.99 -4.27 3.82
CA LEU A 133 8.12 -4.50 2.66
C LEU A 133 8.62 -5.68 1.83
N VAL A 134 9.94 -5.79 1.66
CA VAL A 134 10.55 -6.93 0.96
C VAL A 134 10.20 -8.21 1.71
N LEU A 135 10.42 -8.28 3.02
CA LEU A 135 10.09 -9.46 3.84
C LEU A 135 8.60 -9.82 3.76
N GLN A 136 7.73 -8.82 3.75
CA GLN A 136 6.30 -9.02 3.71
C GLN A 136 5.79 -9.53 2.35
N PHE A 137 6.38 -9.08 1.24
CA PHE A 137 5.85 -9.35 -0.11
C PHE A 137 6.70 -10.30 -0.96
N LYS A 138 7.99 -10.53 -0.67
CA LYS A 138 8.89 -11.36 -1.50
C LYS A 138 8.34 -12.76 -1.78
N ASN A 139 7.78 -13.42 -0.76
CA ASN A 139 7.20 -14.75 -0.91
C ASN A 139 5.92 -14.74 -1.77
N VAL A 140 5.13 -13.68 -1.66
CA VAL A 140 3.91 -13.52 -2.48
C VAL A 140 4.29 -13.23 -3.92
N MET A 141 5.30 -12.40 -4.15
CA MET A 141 5.83 -12.09 -5.48
C MET A 141 6.38 -13.34 -6.17
N SER A 142 7.01 -14.28 -5.46
CA SER A 142 7.53 -15.51 -6.07
C SER A 142 6.46 -16.59 -6.28
N LYS A 143 5.51 -16.74 -5.35
CA LYS A 143 4.51 -17.83 -5.37
C LYS A 143 3.26 -17.51 -6.19
N ASN A 144 2.90 -16.23 -6.34
CA ASN A 144 1.72 -15.84 -7.09
C ASN A 144 1.96 -15.98 -8.60
N THR A 145 1.07 -16.68 -9.30
CA THR A 145 1.22 -16.99 -10.73
C THR A 145 1.23 -15.78 -11.65
N VAL A 146 0.60 -14.67 -11.23
CA VAL A 146 0.55 -13.41 -11.99
C VAL A 146 1.66 -12.47 -11.50
N LEU A 147 1.79 -12.25 -10.19
CA LEU A 147 2.78 -11.30 -9.68
C LEU A 147 4.24 -11.72 -9.93
N SER A 148 4.51 -13.03 -10.01
CA SER A 148 5.84 -13.56 -10.36
C SER A 148 6.29 -13.19 -11.77
N LYS A 149 5.37 -12.80 -12.64
CA LYS A 149 5.59 -12.43 -14.04
C LYS A 149 5.58 -10.92 -14.27
N LEU A 150 5.52 -10.11 -13.21
CA LEU A 150 5.57 -8.66 -13.36
C LEU A 150 6.83 -8.21 -14.12
N PRO A 151 6.70 -7.32 -15.12
CA PRO A 151 7.83 -6.85 -15.93
C PRO A 151 8.91 -6.14 -15.12
N ILE A 152 8.51 -5.37 -14.10
CA ILE A 152 9.41 -4.66 -13.21
C ILE A 152 9.21 -5.19 -11.79
N LYS A 153 10.33 -5.56 -11.15
CA LYS A 153 10.37 -5.98 -9.75
C LYS A 153 11.32 -5.06 -9.00
N LEU A 154 10.82 -4.45 -7.94
CA LEU A 154 11.63 -3.61 -7.05
C LEU A 154 12.47 -4.44 -6.07
N PHE A 155 12.20 -5.75 -5.95
CA PHE A 155 12.93 -6.74 -5.15
C PHE A 155 12.61 -8.18 -5.56
#